data_AF-A0A450X588-F1
#
_entry.id   AF-A0A450X588-F1
#
_cell.length_a   1.000
_cell.length_b   1.000
_cell.length_c   1.000
_cell.angle_alpha   90.00
_cell.angle_beta   90.00
_cell.angle_gamma   90.00
#
_symmetry.space_group_name_H-M   'P 1'
#
loop_
_entity.id
_entity.type
_entity.pdbx_description
1 polymer ?
#
loop_
_entity_poly.entity_id
_entity_poly.type
_entity_poly.pdbx_seq_one_letter_code
_entity_poly.pdbx_strand_id
1 'polypeptide(L)'
;MATKFSASDDIYRNLAQGNESNLPSDESWLYGLVAFAVIEERRISWAEHYNHINGKPPDSDEIRNWYEQQPESELLGAKGRAEDALQAYSDKVVESAIKEREKEIEEGIIVDAINRLSGPWRQLRINVVGGFIGALLFAMILAMFSFIGVNDISPVQIGKHLKGEIEKSKTEVMDNGQ
;
A
#
# COMPACT_ATOMS: atom_id res chain seq x y z
N MET A 1 -39.11 -40.99 1.13
CA MET A 1 -38.33 -41.81 0.19
C MET A 1 -36.89 -41.44 0.42
N ALA A 2 -36.06 -42.33 0.96
CA ALA A 2 -34.64 -42.03 1.15
C ALA A 2 -33.98 -41.91 -0.23
N THR A 3 -33.40 -40.75 -0.54
CA THR A 3 -32.54 -40.58 -1.72
C THR A 3 -31.32 -41.47 -1.53
N LYS A 4 -31.26 -42.56 -2.29
CA LYS A 4 -30.13 -43.48 -2.29
C LYS A 4 -29.16 -43.02 -3.39
N PHE A 5 -27.94 -42.69 -3.01
CA PHE A 5 -26.89 -42.32 -3.96
C PHE A 5 -26.15 -43.59 -4.37
N SER A 6 -25.90 -43.77 -5.66
CA SER A 6 -25.18 -44.93 -6.18
C SER A 6 -23.84 -44.55 -6.80
N ALA A 7 -23.62 -43.27 -7.11
CA ALA A 7 -22.38 -42.76 -7.67
C ALA A 7 -22.07 -41.31 -7.25
N SER A 8 -20.82 -40.90 -7.54
CA SER A 8 -20.34 -39.52 -7.36
C SER A 8 -21.21 -38.49 -8.10
N ASP A 9 -21.63 -38.81 -9.33
CA ASP A 9 -22.52 -37.97 -10.13
C ASP A 9 -23.87 -37.69 -9.43
N ASP A 10 -24.42 -38.64 -8.69
CA ASP A 10 -25.68 -38.47 -7.97
C ASP A 10 -25.51 -37.46 -6.83
N ILE A 11 -24.38 -37.52 -6.13
CA ILE A 11 -24.04 -36.60 -5.04
C ILE A 11 -23.74 -35.21 -5.59
N TYR A 12 -22.99 -35.13 -6.68
CA TYR A 12 -22.70 -33.86 -7.35
C TYR A 12 -23.98 -33.17 -7.84
N ARG A 13 -24.91 -33.92 -8.46
CA ARG A 13 -26.22 -33.39 -8.88
C ARG A 13 -27.06 -32.91 -7.71
N ASN A 14 -27.03 -33.65 -6.60
CA ASN A 14 -27.78 -33.32 -5.40
C ASN A 14 -27.25 -32.07 -4.69
N LEU A 15 -25.93 -31.94 -4.56
CA LEU A 15 -25.30 -30.90 -3.75
C LEU A 15 -24.88 -29.66 -4.54
N ALA A 16 -24.30 -29.83 -5.72
CA ALA A 16 -23.66 -28.74 -6.46
C ALA A 16 -24.44 -28.29 -7.67
N GLN A 17 -25.07 -29.22 -8.39
CA GLN A 17 -25.76 -28.90 -9.64
C GLN A 17 -27.18 -28.36 -9.42
N GLY A 18 -27.78 -28.65 -8.26
CA GLY A 18 -29.13 -28.23 -7.92
C GLY A 18 -30.14 -28.72 -8.94
N ASN A 19 -30.72 -29.90 -8.71
CA ASN A 19 -32.01 -30.15 -9.36
C ASN A 19 -32.95 -29.01 -8.93
N GLU A 20 -33.55 -28.37 -9.92
CA GLU A 20 -34.44 -27.19 -9.96
C GLU A 20 -35.60 -27.16 -8.93
N SER A 21 -35.64 -28.12 -7.99
CA SER A 21 -36.66 -28.30 -6.97
C SER A 21 -36.16 -28.40 -5.52
N ASN A 22 -34.85 -28.58 -5.26
CA ASN A 22 -34.35 -28.97 -3.91
C ASN A 22 -33.16 -28.16 -3.36
N LEU A 23 -32.51 -27.30 -4.13
CA LEU A 23 -31.62 -26.29 -3.54
C LEU A 23 -32.49 -25.07 -3.19
N PRO A 24 -32.53 -24.60 -1.92
CA PRO A 24 -33.12 -23.31 -1.65
C PRO A 24 -32.35 -22.26 -2.47
N SER A 25 -33.08 -21.31 -3.04
CA SER A 25 -32.57 -20.36 -4.06
C SER A 25 -31.45 -19.43 -3.58
N ASP A 26 -30.99 -19.60 -2.34
CA ASP A 26 -29.95 -18.87 -1.63
C ASP A 26 -28.67 -19.68 -1.38
N GLU A 27 -28.66 -21.01 -1.61
CA GLU A 27 -27.44 -21.82 -1.46
C GLU A 27 -26.47 -21.58 -2.63
N SER A 28 -25.27 -21.09 -2.31
CA SER A 28 -24.20 -20.84 -3.29
C SER A 28 -23.72 -22.12 -3.95
N TRP A 29 -23.55 -22.12 -5.27
CA TRP A 29 -22.92 -23.23 -6.01
C TRP A 29 -21.57 -23.67 -5.41
N LEU A 30 -20.78 -22.72 -4.91
CA LEU A 30 -19.49 -23.01 -4.27
C LEU A 30 -19.67 -23.81 -2.97
N TYR A 31 -20.71 -23.51 -2.19
CA TYR A 31 -21.07 -24.27 -0.99
C TYR A 31 -21.38 -25.72 -1.33
N GLY A 32 -22.20 -25.94 -2.36
CA GLY A 32 -22.50 -27.26 -2.90
C GLY A 32 -21.26 -28.04 -3.35
N LEU A 33 -20.32 -27.37 -4.02
CA LEU A 33 -19.06 -27.97 -4.45
C LEU A 33 -18.16 -28.38 -3.29
N VAL A 34 -18.03 -27.53 -2.26
CA VAL A 34 -17.22 -27.86 -1.10
C VAL A 34 -17.85 -29.02 -0.33
N ALA A 35 -19.18 -29.05 -0.19
CA ALA A 35 -19.89 -30.16 0.44
C ALA A 35 -19.69 -31.48 -0.34
N PHE A 36 -19.72 -31.42 -1.68
CA PHE A 36 -19.38 -32.56 -2.54
C PHE A 36 -17.94 -33.04 -2.31
N ALA A 37 -16.96 -32.13 -2.33
CA ALA A 37 -15.56 -32.48 -2.12
C ALA A 37 -15.32 -33.15 -0.76
N VAL A 38 -16.01 -32.69 0.27
CA VAL A 38 -15.96 -33.26 1.63
C VAL A 38 -16.46 -34.71 1.69
N ILE A 39 -17.41 -35.11 0.84
CA ILE A 39 -17.86 -36.51 0.74
C ILE A 39 -16.88 -37.34 -0.07
N GLU A 40 -16.39 -36.79 -1.19
CA GLU A 40 -15.40 -37.48 -2.02
C GLU A 40 -14.09 -37.74 -1.27
N GLU A 41 -13.66 -36.83 -0.41
CA GLU A 41 -12.51 -37.04 0.47
C GLU A 41 -12.71 -38.27 1.38
N ARG A 42 -13.90 -38.44 1.95
CA ARG A 42 -14.25 -39.63 2.75
C ARG A 42 -14.23 -40.89 1.91
N ARG A 43 -14.76 -40.84 0.69
CA ARG A 43 -14.75 -41.97 -0.25
C ARG A 43 -13.31 -42.38 -0.60
N ILE A 44 -12.44 -41.41 -0.86
CA ILE A 44 -11.02 -41.64 -1.15
C ILE A 44 -10.33 -42.25 0.06
N SER A 45 -10.50 -41.67 1.25
CA SER A 45 -9.92 -42.19 2.49
C SER A 45 -10.40 -43.62 2.82
N TRP A 46 -11.68 -43.91 2.61
CA TRP A 46 -12.21 -45.26 2.72
C TRP A 46 -11.58 -46.21 1.71
N ALA A 47 -11.42 -45.80 0.45
CA ALA A 47 -10.81 -46.62 -0.59
C ALA A 47 -9.34 -46.95 -0.28
N GLU A 48 -8.60 -46.00 0.30
CA GLU A 48 -7.23 -46.21 0.79
C GLU A 48 -7.21 -47.26 1.92
N HIS A 49 -8.11 -47.13 2.89
CA HIS A 49 -8.23 -48.10 3.98
C HIS A 49 -8.64 -49.49 3.49
N TYR A 50 -9.58 -49.56 2.56
CA TYR A 50 -10.00 -50.79 1.90
C TYR A 50 -8.82 -51.47 1.20
N ASN A 51 -8.02 -50.70 0.45
CA ASN A 51 -6.84 -51.20 -0.24
C ASN A 51 -5.79 -51.73 0.74
N HIS A 52 -5.57 -51.03 1.85
CA HIS A 52 -4.64 -51.48 2.89
C HIS A 52 -5.04 -52.82 3.51
N ILE A 53 -6.34 -53.07 3.71
CA ILE A 53 -6.86 -54.31 4.30
C ILE A 53 -6.90 -55.46 3.29
N ASN A 54 -7.36 -55.19 2.07
CA ASN A 54 -7.65 -56.23 1.08
C ASN A 54 -6.50 -56.46 0.07
N GLY A 55 -5.46 -55.61 0.09
CA GLY A 55 -4.32 -55.67 -0.82
C GLY A 55 -4.65 -55.28 -2.27
N LYS A 56 -5.85 -54.76 -2.52
CA LYS A 56 -6.33 -54.29 -3.82
C LYS A 56 -7.29 -53.11 -3.66
N PRO A 57 -7.33 -52.14 -4.60
CA PRO A 57 -8.30 -51.06 -4.57
C PRO A 57 -9.73 -51.61 -4.71
N PRO A 58 -10.74 -50.89 -4.19
CA PRO A 58 -12.12 -51.32 -4.33
C PRO A 58 -12.57 -51.29 -5.80
N ASP A 59 -13.40 -52.25 -6.18
CA ASP A 59 -14.03 -52.28 -7.50
C ASP A 59 -15.25 -51.35 -7.59
N SER A 60 -15.87 -51.28 -8.77
CA SER A 60 -17.02 -50.41 -9.02
C SER A 60 -18.25 -50.78 -8.19
N ASP A 61 -18.45 -52.07 -7.88
CA ASP A 61 -19.59 -52.53 -7.10
C ASP A 61 -19.38 -52.21 -5.61
N GLU A 62 -18.14 -52.32 -5.12
CA GLU A 62 -17.75 -51.93 -3.78
C GLU A 62 -17.86 -50.41 -3.57
N ILE A 63 -17.44 -49.61 -4.55
CA ILE A 63 -17.62 -48.15 -4.54
C ILE A 63 -19.10 -47.78 -4.55
N ARG A 64 -19.93 -48.43 -5.39
CA ARG A 64 -21.38 -48.20 -5.40
C ARG A 64 -22.00 -48.54 -4.05
N ASN A 65 -21.64 -49.68 -3.47
CA ASN A 65 -22.12 -50.10 -2.16
C ASN A 65 -21.74 -49.09 -1.08
N TRP A 66 -20.55 -48.48 -1.17
CA TRP A 66 -20.16 -47.42 -0.24
C TRP A 66 -21.11 -46.23 -0.31
N TYR A 67 -21.42 -45.71 -1.50
CA TYR A 67 -22.36 -44.60 -1.66
C TYR A 67 -23.76 -44.95 -1.12
N GLU A 68 -24.22 -46.16 -1.44
CA GLU A 68 -25.57 -46.62 -1.08
C GLU A 68 -25.78 -46.83 0.43
N GLN A 69 -24.69 -46.97 1.18
CA GLN A 69 -24.69 -47.14 2.63
C GLN A 69 -24.56 -45.81 3.39
N GLN A 70 -24.33 -44.69 2.70
CA GLN A 70 -24.20 -43.39 3.38
C GLN A 70 -25.57 -42.94 3.93
N PRO A 71 -25.71 -42.69 5.23
CA PRO A 71 -26.94 -42.15 5.77
C PRO A 71 -27.11 -40.68 5.35
N GLU A 72 -28.36 -40.21 5.30
CA GLU A 72 -28.69 -38.82 4.94
C GLU A 72 -28.01 -37.78 5.84
N SER A 73 -27.72 -38.14 7.10
CA SER A 73 -26.94 -37.32 8.03
C SER A 73 -25.53 -37.01 7.54
N GLU A 74 -24.95 -37.85 6.68
CA GLU A 74 -23.62 -37.60 6.09
C GLU A 74 -23.67 -36.39 5.16
N LEU A 75 -24.75 -36.22 4.40
CA LEU A 75 -24.93 -35.05 3.54
C LEU A 75 -25.03 -33.77 4.37
N LEU A 76 -25.85 -33.80 5.42
CA LEU A 76 -26.00 -32.66 6.34
C LEU A 76 -24.66 -32.33 7.02
N GLY A 77 -23.92 -33.34 7.45
CA GLY A 77 -22.59 -33.16 8.04
C GLY A 77 -21.53 -32.68 7.04
N ALA A 78 -21.65 -33.03 5.76
CA ALA A 78 -20.80 -32.51 4.69
C ALA A 78 -21.11 -31.04 4.41
N LYS A 79 -22.40 -30.69 4.36
CA LYS A 79 -22.91 -29.32 4.27
C LYS A 79 -22.38 -28.44 5.43
N GLY A 80 -22.49 -28.89 6.68
CA GLY A 80 -21.95 -28.14 7.83
C GLY A 80 -20.43 -27.92 7.74
N ARG A 81 -19.65 -28.95 7.37
CA ARG A 81 -18.20 -28.79 7.20
C ARG A 81 -17.82 -27.87 6.04
N ALA A 82 -18.63 -27.85 4.98
CA ALA A 82 -18.44 -26.91 3.88
C ALA A 82 -18.70 -25.46 4.32
N GLU A 83 -19.72 -25.24 5.16
CA GLU A 83 -20.01 -23.94 5.76
C GLU A 83 -18.82 -23.46 6.60
N ASP A 84 -18.36 -24.30 7.53
CA ASP A 84 -17.20 -24.00 8.38
C ASP A 84 -15.95 -23.65 7.56
N ALA A 85 -15.66 -24.43 6.52
CA ALA A 85 -14.50 -24.22 5.67
C ALA A 85 -14.58 -22.91 4.87
N LEU A 86 -15.75 -22.61 4.31
CA LEU A 86 -15.98 -21.37 3.57
C LEU A 86 -15.96 -20.15 4.49
N GLN A 87 -16.51 -20.27 5.70
CA GLN A 87 -16.45 -19.22 6.70
C GLN A 87 -15.02 -18.95 7.13
N ALA A 88 -14.25 -19.99 7.47
CA ALA A 88 -12.83 -19.86 7.83
C ALA A 88 -12.00 -19.23 6.69
N TYR A 89 -12.28 -19.58 5.44
CA TYR A 89 -11.64 -18.95 4.29
C TYR A 89 -12.03 -17.48 4.15
N SER A 90 -13.32 -17.17 4.27
CA SER A 90 -13.84 -15.81 4.22
C SER A 90 -13.18 -14.93 5.30
N ASP A 91 -13.13 -15.42 6.54
CA ASP A 91 -12.51 -14.70 7.66
C ASP A 91 -11.03 -14.39 7.37
N LYS A 92 -10.29 -15.36 6.83
CA LYS A 92 -8.89 -15.16 6.43
C LYS A 92 -8.72 -14.12 5.33
N VAL A 93 -9.59 -14.15 4.31
CA VAL A 93 -9.54 -13.18 3.21
C VAL A 93 -9.91 -11.78 3.70
N VAL A 94 -10.97 -11.66 4.50
CA VAL A 94 -11.39 -10.40 5.10
C VAL A 94 -10.31 -9.84 6.02
N GLU A 95 -9.70 -10.67 6.87
CA GLU A 95 -8.58 -10.26 7.72
C GLU A 95 -7.40 -9.74 6.90
N SER A 96 -7.06 -10.40 5.79
CA SER A 96 -5.99 -9.93 4.90
C SER A 96 -6.32 -8.60 4.22
N ALA A 97 -7.57 -8.42 3.77
CA ALA A 97 -8.02 -7.19 3.12
C ALA A 97 -8.12 -6.02 4.12
N ILE A 98 -8.56 -6.28 5.36
CA ILE A 98 -8.59 -5.28 6.43
C ILE A 98 -7.17 -4.87 6.83
N LYS A 99 -6.25 -5.83 7.00
CA LYS A 99 -4.84 -5.53 7.30
C LYS A 99 -4.16 -4.70 6.22
N GLU A 100 -4.47 -4.96 4.95
CA GLU A 100 -3.95 -4.18 3.83
C GLU A 100 -4.49 -2.73 3.87
N ARG A 101 -5.79 -2.56 4.15
CA ARG A 101 -6.43 -1.25 4.32
C ARG A 101 -5.92 -0.48 5.53
N GLU A 102 -5.72 -1.15 6.67
CA GLU A 102 -5.16 -0.53 7.88
C GLU A 102 -3.76 0.02 7.63
N LYS A 103 -2.93 -0.75 6.90
CA LYS A 103 -1.59 -0.30 6.50
C LYS A 103 -1.63 0.90 5.56
N GLU A 104 -2.52 0.90 4.57
CA GLU A 104 -2.72 2.05 3.67
C GLU A 104 -3.18 3.31 4.45
N ILE A 105 -4.04 3.15 5.46
CA ILE A 105 -4.51 4.24 6.32
C ILE A 105 -3.38 4.75 7.23
N GLU A 106 -2.61 3.86 7.87
CA GLU A 106 -1.47 4.25 8.69
C GLU A 106 -0.42 5.00 7.89
N GLU A 107 -0.03 4.49 6.71
CA GLU A 107 0.91 5.16 5.81
C GLU A 107 0.37 6.53 5.37
N GLY A 108 -0.93 6.62 5.04
CA GLY A 108 -1.59 7.88 4.70
C GLY A 108 -1.59 8.91 5.83
N ILE A 109 -1.88 8.50 7.07
CA ILE A 109 -1.86 9.36 8.26
C ILE A 109 -0.43 9.84 8.56
N ILE A 110 0.56 8.94 8.46
CA ILE A 110 1.98 9.28 8.67
C ILE A 110 2.45 10.30 7.63
N VAL A 111 2.13 10.10 6.34
CA VAL A 111 2.48 11.03 5.27
C VAL A 111 1.79 12.39 5.46
N ASP A 112 0.50 12.41 5.83
CA ASP A 112 -0.22 13.67 6.07
C ASP A 112 0.34 14.42 7.29
N ALA A 113 0.71 13.70 8.36
CA ALA A 113 1.36 14.27 9.53
C ALA A 113 2.74 14.88 9.19
N ILE A 114 3.57 14.17 8.42
CA ILE A 114 4.88 14.67 7.97
C ILE A 114 4.72 15.91 7.08
N ASN A 115 3.76 15.90 6.14
CA ASN A 115 3.47 17.05 5.29
C ASN A 115 3.01 18.26 6.10
N ARG A 116 2.16 18.09 7.11
CA ARG A 116 1.75 19.17 8.02
C ARG A 116 2.91 19.72 8.85
N LEU A 117 3.84 18.86 9.30
CA LEU A 117 5.06 19.29 9.99
C LEU A 117 6.04 20.05 9.06
N SER A 118 6.05 19.79 7.76
CA SER A 118 6.97 20.45 6.81
C SER A 118 6.63 21.94 6.51
N GLY A 119 5.39 22.35 6.72
CA GLY A 119 4.90 23.71 6.48
C GLY A 119 5.62 24.82 7.29
N PRO A 120 5.73 24.71 8.62
CA PRO A 120 6.43 25.70 9.44
C PRO A 120 7.93 25.77 9.15
N TRP A 121 8.58 24.66 8.79
CA TRP A 121 10.00 24.64 8.38
C TRP A 121 10.24 25.38 7.06
N ARG A 122 9.32 25.30 6.11
CA ARG A 122 9.43 26.04 4.83
C ARG A 122 9.38 27.56 5.04
N GLN A 123 8.51 28.05 5.92
CA GLN A 123 8.43 29.48 6.27
C GLN A 123 9.64 29.94 7.10
N LEU A 124 10.12 29.11 8.03
CA LEU A 124 11.37 29.36 8.77
C LEU A 124 12.56 29.57 7.83
N ARG A 125 12.75 28.73 6.79
CA ARG A 125 13.85 28.93 5.82
C ARG A 125 13.73 30.23 5.03
N ILE A 126 12.53 30.61 4.59
CA ILE A 126 12.32 31.84 3.81
C ILE A 126 12.69 33.06 4.66
N ASN A 127 12.29 33.07 5.92
CA ASN A 127 12.60 34.15 6.86
C ASN A 127 14.08 34.20 7.24
N VAL A 128 14.73 33.04 7.42
CA VAL A 128 16.18 32.96 7.72
C VAL A 128 17.01 33.52 6.56
N VAL A 129 16.64 33.23 5.31
CA VAL A 129 17.34 33.78 4.13
C VAL A 129 17.15 35.29 4.02
N GLY A 130 15.94 35.80 4.27
CA GLY A 130 15.68 37.25 4.29
C GLY A 130 16.48 37.99 5.37
N GLY A 131 16.53 37.43 6.58
CA GLY A 131 17.32 37.99 7.69
C GLY A 131 18.83 37.96 7.42
N PHE A 132 19.33 36.88 6.82
CA PHE A 132 20.74 36.75 6.45
C PHE A 132 21.15 37.78 5.39
N ILE A 133 20.33 37.98 4.35
CA ILE A 133 20.60 39.00 3.32
C ILE A 133 20.59 40.41 3.94
N GLY A 134 19.65 40.69 4.85
CA GLY A 134 19.60 41.96 5.56
C GLY A 134 20.84 42.21 6.44
N ALA A 135 21.26 41.19 7.20
CA ALA A 135 22.47 41.26 8.01
C ALA A 135 23.73 41.45 7.15
N LEU A 136 23.81 40.78 6.00
CA LEU A 136 24.92 40.91 5.05
C LEU A 136 24.99 42.32 4.45
N LEU A 137 23.85 42.89 4.04
CA LEU A 137 23.76 44.27 3.55
C LEU A 137 24.13 45.27 4.64
N PHE A 138 23.63 45.08 5.86
CA PHE A 138 23.95 45.95 6.99
C PHE A 138 25.44 45.91 7.35
N ALA A 139 26.05 44.72 7.36
CA ALA A 139 27.48 44.55 7.57
C ALA A 139 28.31 45.25 6.48
N MET A 140 27.85 45.20 5.22
CA MET A 140 28.52 45.88 4.11
C MET A 140 28.47 47.41 4.26
N ILE A 141 27.33 47.96 4.71
CA ILE A 141 27.18 49.40 5.00
C ILE A 141 28.08 49.82 6.15
N LEU A 142 28.12 49.04 7.24
CA LEU A 142 29.01 49.32 8.38
C LEU A 142 30.49 49.25 7.99
N ALA A 143 30.88 48.29 7.15
CA ALA A 143 32.24 48.22 6.62
C ALA A 143 32.60 49.46 5.81
N MET A 144 31.67 50.00 5.01
CA MET A 144 31.87 51.23 4.25
C MET A 144 32.06 52.45 5.17
N PHE A 145 31.22 52.62 6.20
CA PHE A 145 31.39 53.68 7.19
C PHE A 145 32.66 53.54 8.01
N SER A 146 33.02 52.31 8.40
CA SER A 146 34.26 52.03 9.11
C SER A 146 35.48 52.34 8.24
N PHE A 147 35.43 52.02 6.95
CA PHE A 147 36.50 52.36 6.02
C PHE A 147 36.67 53.87 5.85
N ILE A 148 35.57 54.63 5.77
CA ILE A 148 35.59 56.11 5.68
C ILE A 148 36.01 56.77 7.01
N GLY A 149 35.65 56.17 8.14
CA GLY A 149 35.95 56.72 9.47
C GLY A 149 37.36 56.36 9.98
N VAL A 150 37.95 55.26 9.53
CA VAL A 150 39.28 54.78 9.95
C VAL A 150 40.38 55.14 8.97
N ASN A 151 40.09 55.18 7.65
CA ASN A 151 40.98 55.85 6.72
C ASN A 151 40.57 57.32 6.67
N ASP A 152 41.46 58.23 7.05
CA ASP A 152 41.31 59.70 6.94
C ASP A 152 41.22 60.21 5.48
N ILE A 153 40.55 59.46 4.60
CA ILE A 153 40.18 59.90 3.26
C ILE A 153 39.02 60.87 3.42
N SER A 154 39.36 62.10 3.77
CA SER A 154 38.43 63.21 3.78
C SER A 154 37.78 63.33 2.40
N PRO A 155 36.45 63.44 2.29
CA PRO A 155 35.77 63.72 1.02
C PRO A 155 36.34 64.97 0.31
N VAL A 156 36.91 65.89 1.10
CA VAL A 156 37.58 67.11 0.64
C VAL A 156 38.92 66.81 -0.05
N GLN A 157 39.64 65.75 0.33
CA GLN A 157 40.88 65.34 -0.34
C GLN A 157 40.62 64.67 -1.69
N ILE A 158 39.57 63.85 -1.82
CA ILE A 158 39.15 63.28 -3.10
C ILE A 158 38.77 64.41 -4.08
N GLY A 159 38.00 65.40 -3.60
CA GLY A 159 37.65 66.58 -4.40
C GLY A 159 38.88 67.43 -4.79
N LYS A 160 39.88 67.54 -3.93
CA LYS A 160 41.14 68.25 -4.24
C LYS A 160 42.00 67.49 -5.25
N HIS A 161 42.07 66.16 -5.18
CA HIS A 161 42.79 65.35 -6.16
C HIS A 161 42.14 65.43 -7.56
N LEU A 162 40.81 65.33 -7.65
CA LEU A 162 40.09 65.52 -8.91
C LEU A 162 40.27 66.93 -9.48
N LYS A 163 40.18 67.97 -8.64
CA LYS A 163 40.37 69.35 -9.09
C LYS A 163 41.81 69.60 -9.58
N GLY A 164 42.81 69.03 -8.90
CA GLY A 164 44.22 69.15 -9.29
C GLY A 164 44.57 68.44 -10.60
N GLU A 165 43.98 67.28 -10.88
CA GLU A 165 44.14 66.59 -12.18
C GLU A 165 43.45 67.35 -13.33
N ILE A 166 42.28 67.94 -13.07
CA ILE A 166 41.57 68.76 -14.06
C ILE A 166 42.36 70.05 -14.38
N GLU A 167 42.99 70.67 -13.38
CA GLU A 167 43.82 71.87 -13.58
C GLU A 167 45.13 71.56 -14.30
N LYS A 168 45.80 70.45 -13.96
CA LYS A 168 47.01 69.98 -14.67
C LYS A 168 46.73 69.67 -16.14
N SER A 169 45.68 68.90 -16.43
CA SER A 169 45.30 68.58 -17.81
C SER A 169 44.92 69.83 -18.62
N LYS A 170 44.30 70.85 -17.98
CA LYS A 170 44.00 72.13 -18.64
C LYS A 170 45.25 72.97 -18.91
N THR A 171 46.27 72.91 -18.05
CA THR A 171 47.51 73.70 -18.20
C THR A 171 48.47 73.06 -19.21
N GLU A 172 48.54 71.74 -19.26
CA GLU A 172 49.35 70.97 -20.23
C GLU A 172 48.80 71.05 -21.67
N VAL A 173 47.49 71.29 -21.82
CA VAL A 173 46.84 71.58 -23.11
C VAL A 173 47.06 73.04 -23.56
N MET A 174 47.36 73.97 -22.64
CA MET A 174 47.62 75.37 -22.97
C MET A 174 49.11 75.70 -23.22
N ASP A 175 50.04 74.89 -22.70
CA ASP A 175 51.50 75.05 -22.91
C ASP A 175 51.99 74.40 -24.22
N ASN A 176 51.27 73.40 -24.74
CA ASN A 176 51.53 72.79 -26.06
C ASN A 176 50.83 73.51 -27.24
N GLY A 177 50.45 74.78 -27.04
CA GLY A 177 49.62 75.58 -27.94
C GLY A 177 50.22 76.91 -28.42
N GLN A 178 51.55 77.07 -28.39
CA GLN A 178 52.29 78.13 -29.11
C GLN A 178 53.53 77.57 -29.81
#